data_AF-A0A368ZC19-F1
#
_entry.id   AF-A0A368ZC19-F1
#
_cell.length_a   1.000
_cell.length_b   1.000
_cell.length_c   1.000
_cell.angle_alpha   90.00
_cell.angle_beta   90.00
_cell.angle_gamma   90.00
#
_symmetry.space_group_name_H-M   'P 1'
#
loop_
_entity.id
_entity.type
_entity.pdbx_description
1 polymer ?
#
loop_
_entity_poly.entity_id
_entity_poly.type
_entity_poly.pdbx_seq_one_letter_code
_entity_poly.pdbx_strand_id
1 'polypeptide(L)'
;MVEVNRELIEKIIREVLNTLMTDSFKLNKEKKNITAVFTGGKIAYQKSLDQLKKIDSTYDINWSFLFSTAAEKMLDKSEILSALNVDWDNYEADFECINDADLVLIPVMTRNTVAKLSAHFVDSQLIDYIFRAVMCGIPVAAVKNAADISAKGWRELGMNKTPTALLEYNQKQLKRVKSFGIKIVDAADLYKEADSILKNELNSDVEFNFDGESVIFSKSDTAKIQNKAEFNDSNLSKENSAEAGTGTSVVLNKKVITYKDINPIRDTIKKIYVREDAVITPYAREVAENKGMILCLQPE
;
A
#
# COMPACT_ATOMS: atom_id res chain seq x y z
N MET A 1 -11.98 41.41 14.89
CA MET A 1 -10.81 40.54 14.66
C MET A 1 -11.13 39.21 15.32
N VAL A 2 -11.35 38.16 14.55
CA VAL A 2 -11.57 36.82 15.12
C VAL A 2 -10.18 36.28 15.46
N GLU A 3 -9.90 36.17 16.75
CA GLU A 3 -8.67 35.56 17.24
C GLU A 3 -8.72 34.07 16.88
N VAL A 4 -7.87 33.66 15.94
CA VAL A 4 -7.85 32.28 15.45
C VAL A 4 -7.18 31.44 16.53
N ASN A 5 -8.00 30.74 17.34
CA ASN A 5 -7.54 29.85 18.39
C ASN A 5 -6.75 28.67 17.79
N ARG A 6 -5.60 28.33 18.38
CA ARG A 6 -4.74 27.19 18.01
C ARG A 6 -5.51 25.88 17.88
N GLU A 7 -6.46 25.63 18.77
CA GLU A 7 -7.32 24.43 18.71
C GLU A 7 -8.17 24.38 17.43
N LEU A 8 -8.62 25.53 16.94
CA LEU A 8 -9.39 25.61 15.70
C LEU A 8 -8.50 25.32 14.48
N ILE A 9 -7.26 25.81 14.48
CA ILE A 9 -6.28 25.53 13.42
C ILE A 9 -5.95 24.04 13.40
N GLU A 10 -5.62 23.45 14.55
CA GLU A 10 -5.30 22.02 14.64
C GLU A 10 -6.47 21.15 14.18
N LYS A 11 -7.70 21.55 14.52
CA LYS A 11 -8.91 20.83 14.10
C LYS A 11 -9.18 20.97 12.61
N ILE A 12 -8.97 22.14 12.02
CA ILE A 12 -9.08 22.35 10.57
C ILE A 12 -8.01 21.55 9.83
N ILE A 13 -6.76 21.57 10.30
CA ILE A 13 -5.66 20.82 9.67
C ILE A 13 -5.95 19.32 9.73
N ARG A 14 -6.36 18.78 10.89
CA ARG A 14 -6.74 17.37 11.02
C ARG A 14 -7.87 17.00 10.07
N GLU A 15 -8.90 17.83 9.97
CA GLU A 15 -10.05 17.53 9.12
C GLU A 15 -9.71 17.62 7.63
N VAL A 16 -8.88 18.59 7.23
CA VAL A 16 -8.39 18.71 5.84
C VAL A 16 -7.49 17.54 5.49
N LEU A 17 -6.56 17.13 6.37
CA LEU A 17 -5.71 15.97 6.17
C LEU A 17 -6.54 14.68 6.09
N ASN A 18 -7.49 14.48 7.01
CA ASN A 18 -8.39 13.33 6.98
C ASN A 18 -9.21 13.31 5.70
N THR A 19 -9.67 14.46 5.20
CA THR A 19 -10.44 14.53 3.95
C THR A 19 -9.56 14.19 2.74
N LEU A 20 -8.34 14.74 2.67
CA LEU A 20 -7.40 14.46 1.59
C LEU A 20 -6.93 13.00 1.60
N MET A 21 -6.64 12.45 2.78
CA MET A 21 -6.27 11.05 2.97
C MET A 21 -7.46 10.13 2.67
N THR A 22 -8.66 10.43 3.15
CA THR A 22 -9.85 9.59 2.90
C THR A 22 -10.27 9.62 1.43
N ASP A 23 -10.17 10.77 0.75
CA ASP A 23 -10.45 10.89 -0.68
C ASP A 23 -9.38 10.15 -1.52
N SER A 24 -8.10 10.16 -1.12
CA SER A 24 -7.05 9.37 -1.79
C SER A 24 -7.16 7.86 -1.50
N PHE A 25 -7.53 7.47 -0.27
CA PHE A 25 -7.72 6.07 0.14
C PHE A 25 -9.01 5.42 -0.39
N LYS A 26 -10.08 6.19 -0.63
CA LYS A 26 -11.35 5.67 -1.16
C LYS A 26 -11.38 5.58 -2.69
N LEU A 27 -10.51 6.30 -3.39
CA LEU A 27 -10.49 6.35 -4.86
C LEU A 27 -9.38 5.50 -5.49
N ASN A 28 -8.31 5.15 -4.77
CA ASN A 28 -7.27 4.24 -5.26
C ASN A 28 -6.95 3.17 -4.21
N LYS A 29 -7.40 1.93 -4.41
CA LYS A 29 -6.62 0.78 -3.91
C LYS A 29 -5.40 0.75 -4.82
N GLU A 30 -4.37 1.56 -4.52
CA GLU A 30 -3.21 1.70 -5.40
C GLU A 30 -2.64 0.30 -5.67
N LYS A 31 -2.53 -0.03 -6.96
CA LYS A 31 -1.98 -1.28 -7.42
C LYS A 31 -0.55 -1.38 -6.89
N LYS A 32 -0.25 -2.43 -6.12
CA LYS A 32 1.06 -2.65 -5.52
C LYS A 32 2.02 -3.26 -6.53
N ASN A 33 3.14 -2.62 -6.78
CA ASN A 33 4.20 -3.13 -7.64
C ASN A 33 5.08 -4.08 -6.83
N ILE A 34 4.96 -5.39 -7.07
CA ILE A 34 5.73 -6.40 -6.35
C ILE A 34 6.61 -7.16 -7.34
N THR A 35 7.91 -7.24 -7.03
CA THR A 35 8.84 -8.05 -7.82
C THR A 35 9.12 -9.39 -7.14
N ALA A 36 8.83 -10.51 -7.82
CA ALA A 36 9.16 -11.85 -7.37
C ALA A 36 10.45 -12.38 -8.03
N VAL A 37 11.47 -12.60 -7.22
CA VAL A 37 12.81 -13.03 -7.64
C VAL A 37 12.99 -14.53 -7.40
N PHE A 38 12.93 -15.32 -8.46
CA PHE A 38 13.04 -16.77 -8.41
C PHE A 38 14.48 -17.27 -8.61
N THR A 39 14.89 -18.19 -7.72
CA THR A 39 16.19 -18.89 -7.80
C THR A 39 15.97 -20.38 -8.03
N GLY A 40 17.01 -21.14 -8.39
CA GLY A 40 16.91 -22.56 -8.77
C GLY A 40 16.61 -23.57 -7.65
N GLY A 41 15.98 -23.17 -6.54
CA GLY A 41 15.65 -24.05 -5.42
C GLY A 41 14.26 -24.68 -5.57
N LYS A 42 14.09 -25.93 -5.10
CA LYS A 42 12.78 -26.61 -5.06
C LYS A 42 12.24 -26.85 -3.65
N ILE A 43 13.09 -26.74 -2.62
CA ILE A 43 12.66 -26.95 -1.23
C ILE A 43 11.68 -25.84 -0.84
N ALA A 44 10.49 -26.26 -0.41
CA ALA A 44 9.36 -25.40 -0.06
C ALA A 44 8.79 -24.54 -1.20
N TYR A 45 9.15 -24.80 -2.46
CA TYR A 45 8.68 -24.04 -3.63
C TYR A 45 7.14 -23.93 -3.68
N GLN A 46 6.43 -25.06 -3.60
CA GLN A 46 4.97 -25.06 -3.64
C GLN A 46 4.36 -24.22 -2.53
N LYS A 47 4.88 -24.37 -1.30
CA LYS A 47 4.41 -23.61 -0.13
C LYS A 47 4.61 -22.11 -0.34
N SER A 48 5.74 -21.70 -0.90
CA SER A 48 5.99 -20.30 -1.22
C SER A 48 5.05 -19.78 -2.30
N LEU A 49 4.81 -20.57 -3.36
CA LEU A 49 3.84 -20.20 -4.41
C LEU A 49 2.42 -20.04 -3.83
N ASP A 50 2.02 -20.92 -2.91
CA ASP A 50 0.74 -20.81 -2.21
C ASP A 50 0.65 -19.52 -1.35
N GLN A 51 1.77 -19.06 -0.79
CA GLN A 51 1.79 -17.75 -0.11
C GLN A 51 1.70 -16.59 -1.10
N LEU A 52 2.39 -16.64 -2.25
CA LEU A 52 2.27 -15.60 -3.28
C LEU A 52 0.81 -15.46 -3.75
N LYS A 53 0.11 -16.59 -3.98
CA LYS A 53 -1.33 -16.60 -4.29
C LYS A 53 -2.19 -15.92 -3.23
N LYS A 54 -1.84 -16.05 -1.95
CA LYS A 54 -2.55 -15.36 -0.86
C LYS A 54 -2.28 -13.85 -0.87
N ILE A 55 -1.06 -13.43 -1.21
CA ILE A 55 -0.74 -12.01 -1.37
C ILE A 55 -1.57 -11.46 -2.54
N ASP A 56 -1.54 -12.15 -3.68
CA ASP A 56 -2.29 -11.82 -4.90
C ASP A 56 -3.80 -11.73 -4.70
N SER A 57 -4.39 -12.61 -3.90
CA SER A 57 -5.82 -12.53 -3.60
C SER A 57 -6.20 -11.44 -2.58
N THR A 58 -5.22 -10.91 -1.84
CA THR A 58 -5.44 -9.89 -0.80
C THR A 58 -5.29 -8.47 -1.36
N TYR A 59 -4.28 -8.26 -2.19
CA TYR A 59 -3.87 -6.97 -2.73
C TYR A 59 -4.15 -6.90 -4.24
N ASP A 60 -4.37 -5.70 -4.77
CA ASP A 60 -4.33 -5.51 -6.23
C ASP A 60 -2.86 -5.32 -6.61
N ILE A 61 -2.27 -6.24 -7.38
CA ILE A 61 -0.82 -6.34 -7.58
C ILE A 61 -0.45 -6.22 -9.04
N ASN A 62 0.60 -5.45 -9.31
CA ASN A 62 1.36 -5.47 -10.54
C ASN A 62 2.61 -6.31 -10.32
N TRP A 63 2.60 -7.54 -10.84
CA TRP A 63 3.73 -8.44 -10.67
C TRP A 63 4.80 -8.18 -11.71
N SER A 64 6.04 -8.10 -11.25
CA SER A 64 7.23 -8.30 -12.08
C SER A 64 8.02 -9.51 -11.57
N PHE A 65 8.79 -10.15 -12.43
CA PHE A 65 9.54 -11.34 -12.07
C PHE A 65 10.97 -11.27 -12.59
N LEU A 66 11.86 -11.89 -11.83
CA LEU A 66 13.24 -12.10 -12.22
C LEU A 66 13.63 -13.55 -11.96
N PHE A 67 14.19 -14.21 -12.96
CA PHE A 67 14.59 -15.61 -12.86
C PHE A 67 16.11 -15.72 -12.99
N SER A 68 16.77 -16.36 -12.02
CA SER A 68 18.17 -16.79 -12.26
C SER A 68 18.22 -17.82 -13.40
N THR A 69 19.35 -17.93 -14.10
CA THR A 69 19.59 -19.02 -15.07
C THR A 69 19.30 -20.42 -14.50
N ALA A 70 19.52 -20.63 -13.20
CA ALA A 70 19.17 -21.89 -12.55
C ALA A 70 17.65 -22.05 -12.33
N ALA A 71 16.93 -20.97 -12.05
CA ALA A 71 15.47 -20.99 -11.94
C ALA A 71 14.83 -21.31 -13.28
N GLU A 72 15.29 -20.70 -14.37
CA GLU A 72 14.76 -20.96 -15.72
C GLU A 72 14.87 -22.43 -16.15
N LYS A 73 15.90 -23.13 -15.66
CA LYS A 73 16.11 -24.56 -15.94
C LYS A 73 15.32 -25.49 -15.02
N MET A 74 14.94 -25.01 -13.83
CA MET A 74 14.43 -25.86 -12.75
C MET A 74 12.95 -25.66 -12.46
N LEU A 75 12.42 -24.48 -12.77
CA LEU A 75 11.06 -24.05 -12.50
C LEU A 75 10.32 -23.82 -13.82
N ASP A 76 9.02 -24.11 -13.82
CA ASP A 76 8.15 -23.80 -14.95
C ASP A 76 7.64 -22.37 -14.81
N LYS A 77 8.13 -21.46 -15.66
CA LYS A 77 7.68 -20.06 -15.69
C LYS A 77 6.19 -19.97 -15.96
N SER A 78 5.67 -20.83 -16.84
CA SER A 78 4.26 -20.90 -17.24
C SER A 78 3.37 -21.17 -16.05
N GLU A 79 3.78 -22.11 -15.20
CA GLU A 79 3.07 -22.48 -14.00
C GLU A 79 3.00 -21.32 -13.02
N ILE A 80 4.11 -20.60 -12.83
CA ILE A 80 4.20 -19.45 -11.92
C ILE A 80 3.31 -18.30 -12.38
N LEU A 81 3.40 -17.92 -13.66
CA LEU A 81 2.61 -16.82 -14.23
C LEU A 81 1.11 -17.16 -14.19
N SER A 82 0.74 -18.38 -14.60
CA SER A 82 -0.65 -18.84 -14.56
C SER A 82 -1.19 -18.93 -13.14
N ALA A 83 -0.36 -19.31 -12.17
CA ALA A 83 -0.73 -19.38 -10.77
C ALA A 83 -1.07 -18.02 -10.15
N LEU A 84 -0.58 -16.92 -10.75
CA LEU A 84 -0.77 -15.54 -10.29
C LEU A 84 -1.57 -14.69 -11.30
N ASN A 85 -2.23 -15.32 -12.28
CA ASN A 85 -2.98 -14.64 -13.35
C ASN A 85 -2.18 -13.51 -14.04
N VAL A 86 -0.89 -13.73 -14.33
CA VAL A 86 -0.04 -12.77 -15.01
C VAL A 86 0.11 -13.11 -16.49
N ASP A 87 -0.03 -12.10 -17.34
CA ASP A 87 0.18 -12.22 -18.79
C ASP A 87 1.66 -12.41 -19.14
N TRP A 88 1.91 -13.18 -20.20
CA TRP A 88 3.26 -13.54 -20.63
C TRP A 88 4.06 -12.41 -21.27
N ASP A 89 3.39 -11.39 -21.80
CA ASP A 89 4.04 -10.39 -22.65
C ASP A 89 4.65 -9.23 -21.85
N ASN A 90 4.41 -9.16 -20.53
CA ASN A 90 4.90 -8.05 -19.71
C ASN A 90 5.08 -8.42 -18.23
N TYR A 91 5.92 -9.43 -17.96
CA TYR A 91 6.18 -9.91 -16.61
C TYR A 91 7.61 -9.62 -16.13
N GLU A 92 8.56 -9.28 -17.01
CA GLU A 92 9.96 -9.14 -16.62
C GLU A 92 10.18 -7.87 -15.79
N ALA A 93 11.01 -7.98 -14.75
CA ALA A 93 11.39 -6.84 -13.93
C ALA A 93 12.29 -5.87 -14.72
N ASP A 94 11.87 -4.60 -14.77
CA ASP A 94 12.69 -3.53 -15.29
C ASP A 94 13.70 -3.07 -14.22
N PHE A 95 14.98 -3.07 -14.58
CA PHE A 95 16.06 -2.63 -13.72
C PHE A 95 16.12 -1.11 -13.57
N GLU A 96 15.56 -0.35 -14.51
CA GLU A 96 15.52 1.11 -14.48
C GLU A 96 14.42 1.62 -13.54
N CYS A 97 13.35 0.84 -13.35
CA CYS A 97 12.16 1.20 -12.58
C CYS A 97 12.12 0.55 -11.18
N ILE A 98 13.26 0.14 -10.62
CA ILE A 98 13.29 -0.54 -9.30
C ILE A 98 12.71 0.31 -8.16
N ASN A 99 12.77 1.65 -8.29
CA ASN A 99 12.23 2.58 -7.32
C ASN A 99 10.69 2.60 -7.29
N ASP A 100 10.05 2.02 -8.32
CA ASP A 100 8.59 1.94 -8.40
C ASP A 100 8.04 0.70 -7.67
N ALA A 101 8.92 -0.23 -7.25
CA ALA A 101 8.53 -1.42 -6.53
C ALA A 101 8.24 -1.11 -5.05
N ASP A 102 7.05 -1.51 -4.56
CA ASP A 102 6.71 -1.45 -3.14
C ASP A 102 7.42 -2.55 -2.33
N LEU A 103 7.70 -3.70 -2.97
CA LEU A 103 8.25 -4.89 -2.29
C LEU A 103 8.95 -5.83 -3.25
N VAL A 104 10.10 -6.36 -2.81
CA VAL A 104 10.78 -7.49 -3.48
C VAL A 104 10.63 -8.77 -2.65
N LEU A 105 10.12 -9.82 -3.30
CA LEU A 105 9.95 -11.14 -2.70
C LEU A 105 10.93 -12.13 -3.33
N ILE A 106 11.63 -12.90 -2.51
CA ILE A 106 12.46 -14.04 -2.92
C ILE A 106 11.77 -15.31 -2.42
N PRO A 107 10.75 -15.83 -3.14
CA PRO A 107 9.91 -16.94 -2.68
C PRO A 107 10.69 -18.24 -2.50
N VAL A 108 11.82 -18.39 -3.19
CA VAL A 108 12.79 -19.45 -2.91
C VAL A 108 14.19 -18.87 -3.03
N MET A 109 14.90 -18.75 -1.90
CA MET A 109 16.31 -18.33 -1.89
C MET A 109 17.21 -19.57 -1.76
N THR A 110 18.14 -19.77 -2.70
CA THR A 110 19.08 -20.91 -2.64
C THR A 110 20.29 -20.64 -1.76
N ARG A 111 21.00 -21.72 -1.38
CA ARG A 111 22.32 -21.65 -0.72
C ARG A 111 23.32 -20.80 -1.50
N ASN A 112 23.32 -20.92 -2.83
CA ASN A 112 24.22 -20.16 -3.71
C ASN A 112 23.90 -18.66 -3.64
N THR A 113 22.61 -18.30 -3.70
CA THR A 113 22.16 -16.91 -3.56
C THR A 113 22.58 -16.32 -2.21
N VAL A 114 22.37 -17.05 -1.09
CA VAL A 114 22.82 -16.59 0.24
C VAL A 114 24.33 -16.43 0.31
N ALA A 115 25.10 -17.37 -0.26
CA ALA A 115 26.55 -17.26 -0.29
C ALA A 115 27.00 -16.01 -1.05
N LYS A 116 26.44 -15.77 -2.25
CA LYS A 116 26.74 -14.59 -3.08
C LYS A 116 26.37 -13.28 -2.41
N LEU A 117 25.14 -13.18 -1.87
CA LEU A 117 24.71 -12.00 -1.11
C LEU A 117 25.62 -11.76 0.08
N SER A 118 25.91 -12.78 0.89
CA SER A 118 26.74 -12.64 2.09
C SER A 118 28.17 -12.15 1.77
N ALA A 119 28.69 -12.49 0.60
CA ALA A 119 30.03 -12.15 0.15
C ALA A 119 30.09 -10.89 -0.74
N HIS A 120 28.95 -10.25 -1.03
CA HIS A 120 28.83 -9.19 -2.03
C HIS A 120 29.36 -9.60 -3.42
N PHE A 121 29.14 -10.85 -3.81
CA PHE A 121 29.55 -11.34 -5.13
C PHE A 121 28.45 -11.03 -6.15
N VAL A 122 28.53 -9.85 -6.75
CA VAL A 122 27.55 -9.30 -7.69
C VAL A 122 27.86 -9.76 -9.12
N ASP A 123 27.85 -11.06 -9.36
CA ASP A 123 28.20 -11.69 -10.64
C ASP A 123 26.97 -12.05 -11.50
N SER A 124 25.77 -11.71 -11.05
CA SER A 124 24.54 -11.90 -11.81
C SER A 124 23.58 -10.75 -11.62
N GLN A 125 22.80 -10.47 -12.67
CA GLN A 125 21.74 -9.45 -12.66
C GLN A 125 20.78 -9.64 -11.48
N LEU A 126 20.47 -10.88 -11.12
CA LEU A 126 19.61 -11.17 -9.96
C LEU A 126 20.21 -10.72 -8.63
N ILE A 127 21.51 -10.90 -8.42
CA ILE A 127 22.17 -10.44 -7.20
C ILE A 127 22.28 -8.91 -7.20
N ASP A 128 22.59 -8.31 -8.36
CA ASP A 128 22.61 -6.86 -8.53
C ASP A 128 21.24 -6.23 -8.20
N TYR A 129 20.16 -6.81 -8.73
CA TYR A 129 18.80 -6.36 -8.46
C TYR A 129 18.46 -6.37 -6.97
N ILE A 130 18.77 -7.46 -6.26
CA ILE A 130 18.51 -7.56 -4.81
C ILE A 130 19.30 -6.50 -4.04
N PHE A 131 20.57 -6.27 -4.39
CA PHE A 131 21.35 -5.20 -3.75
C PHE A 131 20.77 -3.83 -4.04
N ARG A 132 20.40 -3.53 -5.29
CA ARG A 132 19.76 -2.26 -5.65
C ARG A 132 18.47 -2.03 -4.86
N ALA A 133 17.62 -3.04 -4.74
CA ALA A 133 16.40 -2.94 -3.93
C ALA A 133 16.73 -2.52 -2.50
N VAL A 134 17.68 -3.22 -1.86
CA VAL A 134 18.14 -2.88 -0.50
C VAL A 134 18.73 -1.46 -0.44
N MET A 135 19.57 -1.07 -1.40
CA MET A 135 20.20 0.25 -1.44
C MET A 135 19.19 1.39 -1.68
N CYS A 136 18.12 1.14 -2.42
CA CYS A 136 17.02 2.07 -2.64
C CYS A 136 16.03 2.12 -1.47
N GLY A 137 16.24 1.33 -0.41
CA GLY A 137 15.32 1.23 0.72
C GLY A 137 14.04 0.45 0.42
N ILE A 138 13.97 -0.23 -0.73
CA ILE A 138 12.85 -1.10 -1.07
C ILE A 138 12.91 -2.33 -0.17
N PRO A 139 11.83 -2.65 0.57
CA PRO A 139 11.83 -3.79 1.46
C PRO A 139 12.00 -5.10 0.67
N VAL A 140 12.78 -6.01 1.23
CA VAL A 140 13.05 -7.33 0.62
C VAL A 140 12.72 -8.43 1.63
N ALA A 141 11.85 -9.37 1.25
CA ALA A 141 11.55 -10.56 2.05
C ALA A 141 11.94 -11.84 1.30
N ALA A 142 12.65 -12.75 1.97
CA ALA A 142 13.28 -13.91 1.38
C ALA A 142 13.02 -15.20 2.17
N VAL A 143 12.61 -16.25 1.46
CA VAL A 143 12.33 -17.57 2.04
C VAL A 143 13.61 -18.39 2.16
N LYS A 144 13.96 -18.79 3.39
CA LYS A 144 15.23 -19.45 3.69
C LYS A 144 15.26 -20.96 3.47
N ASN A 145 14.13 -21.64 3.26
CA ASN A 145 14.08 -23.10 3.40
C ASN A 145 15.02 -23.85 2.45
N ALA A 146 15.30 -23.32 1.25
CA ALA A 146 16.29 -23.88 0.33
C ALA A 146 17.73 -23.40 0.59
N ALA A 147 17.93 -22.34 1.39
CA ALA A 147 19.24 -21.81 1.74
C ALA A 147 19.75 -22.30 3.10
N ASP A 148 18.86 -22.55 4.06
CA ASP A 148 19.17 -23.09 5.37
C ASP A 148 19.39 -24.59 5.25
N ILE A 149 20.66 -24.99 5.32
CA ILE A 149 21.05 -26.39 5.14
C ILE A 149 20.72 -27.28 6.35
N SER A 150 20.25 -26.69 7.44
CA SER A 150 19.72 -27.40 8.59
C SER A 150 18.21 -27.66 8.49
N ALA A 151 17.52 -27.04 7.51
CA ALA A 151 16.08 -27.14 7.35
C ALA A 151 15.62 -28.58 7.07
N LYS A 152 14.38 -28.88 7.50
CA LYS A 152 13.75 -30.20 7.38
C LYS A 152 13.81 -30.77 5.96
N GLY A 153 13.62 -29.92 4.93
CA GLY A 153 13.62 -30.35 3.53
C GLY A 153 14.94 -31.02 3.09
N TRP A 154 16.09 -30.58 3.60
CA TRP A 154 17.37 -31.22 3.30
C TRP A 154 17.51 -32.59 3.96
N ARG A 155 16.99 -32.72 5.19
CA ARG A 155 16.97 -34.00 5.90
C ARG A 155 16.07 -35.02 5.20
N GLU A 156 14.92 -34.58 4.70
CA GLU A 156 13.97 -35.40 3.92
C GLU A 156 14.59 -35.90 2.60
N LEU A 157 15.51 -35.11 2.01
CA LEU A 157 16.31 -35.50 0.85
C LEU A 157 17.55 -36.35 1.18
N GLY A 158 17.70 -36.81 2.44
CA GLY A 158 18.82 -37.65 2.87
C GLY A 158 20.13 -36.89 3.16
N MET A 159 20.13 -35.55 3.14
CA MET A 159 21.30 -34.73 3.47
C MET A 159 21.40 -34.43 4.97
N ASN A 160 21.35 -35.48 5.80
CA ASN A 160 21.33 -35.38 7.26
C ASN A 160 22.71 -35.53 7.93
N LYS A 161 23.80 -35.61 7.15
CA LYS A 161 25.18 -35.80 7.64
C LYS A 161 26.07 -34.56 7.44
N THR A 162 25.46 -33.39 7.28
CA THR A 162 26.18 -32.14 7.05
C THR A 162 27.11 -31.82 8.23
N PRO A 163 28.42 -31.58 7.99
CA PRO A 163 29.36 -31.26 9.08
C PRO A 163 28.96 -30.02 9.87
N THR A 164 29.15 -30.04 11.19
CA THR A 164 28.76 -28.93 12.10
C THR A 164 29.38 -27.60 11.68
N ALA A 165 30.66 -27.58 11.30
CA ALA A 165 31.34 -26.36 10.84
C ALA A 165 30.67 -25.74 9.59
N LEU A 166 30.14 -26.58 8.69
CA LEU A 166 29.42 -26.13 7.50
C LEU A 166 28.03 -25.58 7.86
N LEU A 167 27.33 -26.21 8.81
CA LEU A 167 26.07 -25.69 9.36
C LEU A 167 26.29 -24.29 9.96
N GLU A 168 27.29 -24.15 10.84
CA GLU A 168 27.61 -22.89 11.49
C GLU A 168 27.97 -21.80 10.47
N TYR A 169 28.75 -22.15 9.45
CA TYR A 169 29.10 -21.21 8.39
C TYR A 169 27.87 -20.74 7.60
N ASN A 170 26.99 -21.66 7.19
CA ASN A 170 25.74 -21.31 6.51
C ASN A 170 24.84 -20.40 7.37
N GLN A 171 24.75 -20.67 8.68
CA GLN A 171 24.01 -19.83 9.61
C GLN A 171 24.64 -18.42 9.75
N LYS A 172 25.98 -18.31 9.71
CA LYS A 172 26.66 -17.00 9.66
C LYS A 172 26.31 -16.23 8.38
N GLN A 173 26.25 -16.91 7.24
CA GLN A 173 25.87 -16.27 5.97
C GLN A 173 24.41 -15.78 6.00
N LEU A 174 23.47 -16.59 6.49
CA LEU A 174 22.08 -16.17 6.66
C LEU A 174 21.95 -14.95 7.59
N LYS A 175 22.66 -14.95 8.73
CA LYS A 175 22.70 -13.81 9.65
C LYS A 175 23.27 -12.55 8.98
N ARG A 176 24.31 -12.71 8.16
CA ARG A 176 24.92 -11.60 7.40
C ARG A 176 23.94 -11.03 6.36
N VAL A 177 23.28 -11.87 5.58
CA VAL A 177 22.24 -11.43 4.63
C VAL A 177 21.10 -10.71 5.36
N LYS A 178 20.65 -11.23 6.52
CA LYS A 178 19.64 -10.57 7.35
C LYS A 178 20.08 -9.19 7.85
N SER A 179 21.38 -9.02 8.15
CA SER A 179 21.93 -7.75 8.64
C SER A 179 21.90 -6.62 7.62
N PHE A 180 21.70 -6.94 6.32
CA PHE A 180 21.53 -5.94 5.26
C PHE A 180 20.11 -5.36 5.22
N GLY A 181 19.19 -5.81 6.08
CA GLY A 181 17.80 -5.38 6.08
C GLY A 181 16.85 -6.35 5.36
N ILE A 182 17.38 -7.40 4.72
CA ILE A 182 16.56 -8.44 4.09
C ILE A 182 15.83 -9.26 5.17
N LYS A 183 14.51 -9.33 5.08
CA LYS A 183 13.66 -10.12 5.98
C LYS A 183 13.73 -11.59 5.60
N ILE A 184 14.43 -12.38 6.41
CA ILE A 184 14.57 -13.83 6.19
C ILE A 184 13.50 -14.58 6.96
N VAL A 185 12.63 -15.31 6.24
CA VAL A 185 11.46 -16.01 6.79
C VAL A 185 11.40 -17.47 6.34
N ASP A 186 10.57 -18.27 7.01
CA ASP A 186 10.16 -19.58 6.51
C ASP A 186 9.04 -19.42 5.47
N ALA A 187 8.94 -20.38 4.53
CA ALA A 187 7.96 -20.34 3.44
C ALA A 187 6.52 -20.22 3.93
N ALA A 188 6.21 -20.73 5.12
CA ALA A 188 4.86 -20.65 5.70
C ALA A 188 4.48 -19.22 6.12
N ASP A 189 5.48 -18.37 6.39
CA ASP A 189 5.31 -17.03 6.96
C ASP A 189 5.46 -15.90 5.92
N LEU A 190 5.73 -16.24 4.64
CA LEU A 190 5.98 -15.24 3.59
C LEU A 190 4.83 -14.25 3.44
N TYR A 191 3.58 -14.73 3.40
CA TYR A 191 2.40 -13.85 3.34
C TYR A 191 2.34 -12.90 4.54
N LYS A 192 2.56 -13.42 5.75
CA LYS A 192 2.49 -12.64 6.98
C LYS A 192 3.52 -11.50 6.98
N GLU A 193 4.74 -11.78 6.52
CA GLU A 193 5.78 -10.77 6.43
C GLU A 193 5.44 -9.72 5.35
N ALA A 194 5.02 -10.16 4.16
CA ALA A 194 4.60 -9.25 3.09
C ALA A 194 3.43 -8.35 3.53
N ASP A 195 2.42 -8.92 4.17
CA ASP A 195 1.28 -8.21 4.73
C ASP A 195 1.70 -7.17 5.78
N SER A 196 2.64 -7.54 6.66
CA SER A 196 3.19 -6.59 7.64
C SER A 196 3.95 -5.43 6.98
N ILE A 197 4.71 -5.70 5.91
CA ILE A 197 5.47 -4.66 5.20
C ILE A 197 4.51 -3.69 4.51
N LEU A 198 3.59 -4.22 3.70
CA LEU A 198 2.65 -3.43 2.91
C LEU A 198 1.68 -2.63 3.80
N LYS A 199 1.35 -3.12 5.00
CA LYS A 199 0.56 -2.36 5.99
C LYS A 199 1.35 -1.30 6.74
N ASN A 200 2.65 -1.48 6.95
CA ASN A 200 3.47 -0.48 7.63
C ASN A 200 3.69 0.76 6.75
N GLU A 201 3.72 0.63 5.42
CA GLU A 201 3.69 1.78 4.49
C GLU A 201 2.42 2.64 4.66
N LEU A 202 1.28 1.99 4.91
CA LEU A 202 0.00 2.64 5.17
C LEU A 202 0.01 3.41 6.50
N ASN A 203 0.93 3.11 7.42
CA ASN A 203 1.00 3.69 8.77
C ASN A 203 2.16 4.68 8.97
N SER A 204 2.91 5.02 7.92
CA SER A 204 4.02 6.00 8.03
C SER A 204 3.52 7.36 8.53
N ASP A 205 4.09 7.83 9.63
CA ASP A 205 3.82 9.14 10.24
C ASP A 205 4.19 10.25 9.24
N VAL A 206 3.31 11.25 9.11
CA VAL A 206 3.62 12.45 8.30
C VAL A 206 4.17 13.50 9.25
N GLU A 207 5.45 13.82 9.11
CA GLU A 207 6.13 14.83 9.90
C GLU A 207 5.99 16.20 9.22
N PHE A 208 5.32 17.15 9.89
CA PHE A 208 5.24 18.53 9.43
C PHE A 208 6.07 19.42 10.36
N ASN A 209 7.00 20.17 9.77
CA ASN A 209 7.77 21.19 10.48
C ASN A 209 7.09 22.54 10.32
N PHE A 210 6.74 23.17 11.45
CA PHE A 210 6.26 24.55 11.48
C PHE A 210 7.11 25.34 12.47
N ASP A 211 7.78 26.40 12.01
CA ASP A 211 8.60 27.32 12.82
C ASP A 211 9.54 26.64 13.84
N GLY A 212 10.18 25.53 13.45
CA GLY A 212 11.17 24.83 14.27
C GLY A 212 10.61 23.80 15.25
N GLU A 213 9.29 23.58 15.28
CA GLU A 213 8.66 22.47 16.00
C GLU A 213 8.12 21.41 15.03
N SER A 214 8.48 20.15 15.29
CA SER A 214 7.97 18.98 14.56
C SER A 214 6.65 18.53 15.17
N VAL A 215 5.61 18.43 14.33
CA VAL A 215 4.32 17.82 14.71
C VAL A 215 4.20 16.47 14.00
N ILE A 216 4.23 15.40 14.79
CA ILE A 216 4.12 14.02 14.32
C ILE A 216 2.64 13.63 14.30
N PHE A 217 2.09 13.36 13.11
CA PHE A 217 0.74 12.83 12.96
C PHE A 217 0.79 11.33 12.66
N SER A 218 0.32 10.52 13.61
CA SER A 218 0.19 9.08 13.42
C SER A 218 -1.05 8.72 12.61
N LYS A 219 -0.87 8.05 11.46
CA LYS A 219 -1.98 7.57 10.61
C LYS A 219 -2.94 6.61 11.35
N SER A 220 -2.50 6.03 12.48
CA SER A 220 -3.28 5.13 13.33
C SER A 220 -4.44 5.78 14.11
N ASP A 221 -4.50 7.11 14.21
CA ASP A 221 -5.62 7.82 14.86
C ASP A 221 -6.94 7.70 14.09
N THR A 222 -6.90 7.26 12.82
CA THR A 222 -8.08 7.14 11.94
C THR A 222 -8.74 5.74 11.99
N ALA A 223 -8.04 4.71 12.47
CA ALA A 223 -8.55 3.33 12.47
C ALA A 223 -9.64 3.05 13.53
N LYS A 224 -9.91 3.98 14.45
CA LYS A 224 -10.95 3.82 15.48
C LYS A 224 -12.38 4.16 15.02
N ILE A 225 -12.57 4.68 13.80
CA ILE A 225 -13.90 5.12 13.31
C ILE A 225 -14.60 4.05 12.45
N GLN A 226 -13.89 3.03 11.96
CA GLN A 226 -14.46 2.05 11.03
C GLN A 226 -15.42 1.01 11.66
N ASN A 227 -15.52 0.92 12.99
CA ASN A 227 -16.37 -0.09 13.65
C ASN A 227 -17.79 0.39 14.00
N LYS A 228 -18.33 1.46 13.41
CA LYS A 228 -19.69 1.92 13.77
C LYS A 228 -20.55 2.55 12.68
N ALA A 229 -20.40 2.13 11.42
CA ALA A 229 -21.32 2.54 10.35
C ALA A 229 -21.68 1.37 9.42
N GLU A 230 -22.42 0.39 9.95
CA GLU A 230 -23.46 -0.26 9.16
C GLU A 230 -24.65 0.70 9.11
N PHE A 231 -24.92 1.35 7.97
CA PHE A 231 -26.25 1.89 7.68
C PHE A 231 -26.48 2.14 6.18
N ASN A 232 -27.21 1.20 5.58
CA ASN A 232 -28.20 1.29 4.51
C ASN A 232 -28.06 2.40 3.44
N ASP A 233 -27.62 1.97 2.27
CA ASP A 233 -27.81 2.63 0.99
C ASP A 233 -29.20 2.28 0.41
N SER A 234 -30.17 3.16 0.64
CA SER A 234 -31.41 3.19 -0.15
C SER A 234 -32.12 4.52 0.08
N ASN A 235 -31.92 5.49 -0.84
CA ASN A 235 -32.94 6.44 -1.29
C ASN A 235 -32.35 7.42 -2.31
N LEU A 236 -32.21 6.94 -3.56
CA LEU A 236 -32.19 7.77 -4.75
C LEU A 236 -33.50 7.51 -5.52
N SER A 237 -34.62 7.98 -4.95
CA SER A 237 -35.88 8.06 -5.69
C SER A 237 -35.92 9.38 -6.46
N LYS A 238 -35.77 9.25 -7.77
CA LYS A 238 -36.22 10.21 -8.78
C LYS A 238 -37.75 10.32 -8.67
N GLU A 239 -38.29 11.53 -8.54
CA GLU A 239 -39.62 11.86 -9.06
C GLU A 239 -39.59 13.22 -9.76
N ASN A 240 -40.25 13.23 -10.91
CA ASN A 240 -40.34 14.31 -11.90
C ASN A 240 -41.43 15.32 -11.53
N SER A 241 -41.30 16.53 -12.06
CA SER A 241 -42.27 17.20 -12.96
C SER A 241 -42.37 18.71 -12.71
N ALA A 242 -42.60 19.43 -13.80
CA ALA A 242 -42.53 20.87 -13.93
C ALA A 242 -43.82 21.57 -13.45
N GLU A 243 -43.69 22.74 -12.83
CA GLU A 243 -44.49 23.94 -13.15
C GLU A 243 -43.95 25.22 -12.48
N ALA A 244 -43.91 26.28 -13.30
CA ALA A 244 -43.89 27.72 -13.03
C ALA A 244 -43.30 28.30 -11.71
N GLY A 245 -42.14 28.96 -11.86
CA GLY A 245 -41.95 30.30 -11.31
C GLY A 245 -41.46 30.43 -9.86
N THR A 246 -40.34 29.82 -9.47
CA THR A 246 -39.50 30.33 -8.37
C THR A 246 -38.07 29.82 -8.56
N GLY A 247 -37.06 30.66 -8.31
CA GLY A 247 -35.66 30.35 -8.62
C GLY A 247 -35.19 29.02 -8.03
N THR A 248 -34.50 28.22 -8.85
CA THR A 248 -33.92 26.92 -8.48
C THR A 248 -33.18 27.04 -7.16
N SER A 249 -33.54 26.20 -6.19
CA SER A 249 -32.91 26.17 -4.86
C SER A 249 -32.41 24.76 -4.54
N VAL A 250 -31.35 24.68 -3.71
CA VAL A 250 -30.74 23.41 -3.29
C VAL A 250 -30.61 23.38 -1.77
N VAL A 251 -30.81 22.21 -1.17
CA VAL A 251 -30.69 21.98 0.26
C VAL A 251 -29.41 21.20 0.55
N LEU A 252 -28.58 21.70 1.47
CA LEU A 252 -27.36 21.04 1.94
C LEU A 252 -27.54 20.65 3.42
N ASN A 253 -27.89 19.38 3.66
CA ASN A 253 -28.06 18.84 5.01
C ASN A 253 -26.70 18.35 5.58
N LYS A 254 -25.71 19.25 5.65
CA LYS A 254 -24.38 18.99 6.21
C LYS A 254 -24.05 19.97 7.32
N LYS A 255 -23.35 19.50 8.34
CA LYS A 255 -22.93 20.33 9.49
C LYS A 255 -21.76 21.27 9.15
N VAL A 256 -20.98 20.96 8.13
CA VAL A 256 -19.91 21.83 7.60
C VAL A 256 -20.09 21.97 6.10
N ILE A 257 -20.11 23.20 5.61
CA ILE A 257 -20.29 23.55 4.19
C ILE A 257 -18.99 24.13 3.66
N THR A 258 -18.44 23.49 2.63
CA THR A 258 -17.12 23.79 2.05
C THR A 258 -17.22 24.17 0.57
N TYR A 259 -16.12 24.62 -0.02
CA TYR A 259 -16.01 24.87 -1.46
C TYR A 259 -16.51 23.69 -2.30
N LYS A 260 -16.20 22.45 -1.90
CA LYS A 260 -16.61 21.24 -2.63
C LYS A 260 -18.13 21.07 -2.67
N ASP A 261 -18.86 21.63 -1.72
CA ASP A 261 -20.31 21.57 -1.67
C ASP A 261 -20.97 22.65 -2.53
N ILE A 262 -20.32 23.82 -2.67
CA ILE A 262 -20.82 24.99 -3.41
C ILE A 262 -20.40 24.98 -4.88
N ASN A 263 -19.15 24.64 -5.18
CA ASN A 263 -18.59 24.69 -6.52
C ASN A 263 -19.34 23.86 -7.58
N PRO A 264 -19.77 22.61 -7.31
CA PRO A 264 -20.50 21.82 -8.31
C PRO A 264 -21.94 22.28 -8.53
N ILE A 265 -22.46 23.20 -7.70
CA ILE A 265 -23.80 23.77 -7.86
C ILE A 265 -23.79 24.67 -9.09
N ARG A 266 -24.77 24.42 -9.98
CA ARG A 266 -24.96 25.19 -11.22
C ARG A 266 -25.32 26.64 -10.91
N ASP A 267 -24.77 27.58 -11.68
CA ASP A 267 -24.95 29.02 -11.47
C ASP A 267 -26.41 29.51 -11.69
N THR A 268 -27.26 28.62 -12.21
CA THR A 268 -28.72 28.79 -12.35
C THR A 268 -29.49 28.63 -11.03
N ILE A 269 -28.84 28.09 -9.99
CA ILE A 269 -29.39 27.98 -8.64
C ILE A 269 -29.02 29.23 -7.87
N LYS A 270 -30.02 29.93 -7.32
CA LYS A 270 -29.82 31.24 -6.66
C LYS A 270 -29.93 31.18 -5.15
N LYS A 271 -30.50 30.11 -4.59
CA LYS A 271 -30.69 29.94 -3.15
C LYS A 271 -30.16 28.58 -2.70
N ILE A 272 -29.35 28.57 -1.65
CA ILE A 272 -28.85 27.36 -1.01
C ILE A 272 -29.34 27.37 0.43
N TYR A 273 -30.13 26.38 0.82
CA TYR A 273 -30.59 26.22 2.18
C TYR A 273 -29.64 25.30 2.96
N VAL A 274 -29.13 25.78 4.08
CA VAL A 274 -28.23 25.06 4.99
C VAL A 274 -28.91 24.89 6.35
N ARG A 275 -28.48 23.89 7.12
CA ARG A 275 -28.98 23.70 8.48
C ARG A 275 -28.62 24.90 9.36
N GLU A 276 -29.41 25.15 10.40
CA GLU A 276 -29.16 26.22 11.37
C GLU A 276 -27.82 26.04 12.12
N ASP A 277 -27.43 24.80 12.41
CA ASP A 277 -26.17 24.45 13.07
C ASP A 277 -24.99 24.27 12.10
N ALA A 278 -25.15 24.64 10.82
CA ALA A 278 -24.12 24.45 9.81
C ALA A 278 -23.01 25.53 9.89
N VAL A 279 -21.76 25.08 9.93
CA VAL A 279 -20.58 25.93 9.82
C VAL A 279 -20.20 26.07 8.35
N ILE A 280 -20.30 27.29 7.80
CA ILE A 280 -19.90 27.59 6.43
C ILE A 280 -18.47 28.12 6.42
N THR A 281 -17.57 27.48 5.68
CA THR A 281 -16.18 27.96 5.60
C THR A 281 -16.10 29.30 4.86
N PRO A 282 -15.14 30.19 5.21
CA PRO A 282 -15.00 31.49 4.55
C PRO A 282 -14.88 31.38 3.02
N TYR A 283 -14.12 30.39 2.54
CA TYR A 283 -13.94 30.15 1.12
C TYR A 283 -15.22 29.64 0.43
N ALA A 284 -16.03 28.81 1.10
CA ALA A 284 -17.33 28.39 0.57
C ALA A 284 -18.28 29.58 0.40
N ARG A 285 -18.25 30.53 1.35
CA ARG A 285 -19.05 31.76 1.31
C ARG A 285 -18.63 32.65 0.14
N GLU A 286 -17.34 32.88 -0.01
CA GLU A 286 -16.77 33.66 -1.13
C GLU A 286 -17.15 33.06 -2.49
N VAL A 287 -17.08 31.73 -2.63
CA VAL A 287 -17.46 31.05 -3.88
C VAL A 287 -18.96 31.13 -4.15
N ALA A 288 -19.81 31.06 -3.12
CA ALA A 288 -21.25 31.24 -3.27
C ALA A 288 -21.59 32.68 -3.73
N GLU A 289 -20.94 33.68 -3.13
CA GLU A 289 -21.09 35.10 -3.48
C GLU A 289 -20.66 35.37 -4.94
N ASN A 290 -19.51 34.82 -5.35
CA ASN A 290 -19.01 34.95 -6.72
C ASN A 290 -19.94 34.32 -7.76
N LYS A 291 -20.70 33.28 -7.39
CA LYS A 291 -21.73 32.66 -8.25
C LYS A 291 -23.09 33.35 -8.17
N GLY A 292 -23.22 34.40 -7.36
CA GLY A 292 -24.48 35.11 -7.12
C GLY A 292 -25.53 34.24 -6.43
N MET A 293 -25.09 33.37 -5.53
CA MET A 293 -25.94 32.49 -4.72
C MET A 293 -26.16 33.09 -3.33
N ILE A 294 -27.36 32.90 -2.78
CA ILE A 294 -27.72 33.34 -1.43
C ILE A 294 -27.79 32.11 -0.52
N LEU A 295 -27.00 32.12 0.55
CA LEU A 295 -27.04 31.10 1.60
C LEU A 295 -28.14 31.45 2.60
N CYS A 296 -29.17 30.63 2.67
CA CYS A 296 -30.31 30.76 3.57
C CYS A 296 -30.27 29.67 4.64
N LEU A 297 -30.78 29.96 5.84
CA LEU A 297 -31.09 28.90 6.81
C LEU A 297 -32.34 28.17 6.34
N GLN A 298 -32.38 26.84 6.50
CA GLN A 298 -33.59 26.06 6.24
C GLN A 298 -34.75 26.60 7.09
N PRO A 299 -35.92 26.89 6.49
CA PRO A 299 -37.13 27.08 7.30
C PRO A 299 -37.50 25.75 7.97
N GLU A 300 -37.99 25.82 9.20
CA GLU A 300 -38.55 24.69 9.95
C GLU A 300 -39.67 23.97 9.19
#